data_AF-A0A413KDJ4-F1
#
_entry.id   AF-A0A413KDJ4-F1
#
_cell.length_a   1.000
_cell.length_b   1.000
_cell.length_c   1.000
_cell.angle_alpha   90.00
_cell.angle_beta   90.00
_cell.angle_gamma   90.00
#
_symmetry.space_group_name_H-M   'P 1'
#
loop_
_entity.id
_entity.type
_entity.pdbx_description
1 polymer ?
#
loop_
_entity_poly.entity_id
_entity_poly.type
_entity_poly.pdbx_seq_one_letter_code
_entity_poly.pdbx_strand_id
1 'polypeptide(L)' 'MPYGKKRKRLNIGGDKMIIDEQWIYCPVCSNKTRIKVRYNTELKNFPLFCPKCKQENLIDAKGFQIIVIKEPDAKTQSR' A
#
# COMPACT_ATOMS: atom_id res chain seq x y z
N MET A 1 -16.10 -4.65 27.51
CA MET A 1 -16.29 -3.53 26.56
C MET A 1 -16.20 -2.23 27.34
N PRO A 2 -15.30 -1.30 26.96
CA PRO A 2 -15.80 -0.04 26.40
C PRO A 2 -14.96 0.45 25.20
N TYR A 3 -15.66 0.91 24.17
CA TYR A 3 -15.11 1.68 23.05
C TYR A 3 -14.93 3.14 23.51
N GLY A 4 -13.70 3.66 23.44
CA GLY A 4 -13.38 5.02 23.88
C GLY A 4 -12.43 5.75 22.93
N LYS A 5 -12.98 6.71 22.18
CA LYS A 5 -12.29 7.62 21.26
C LYS A 5 -11.11 8.32 21.95
N LYS A 6 -9.89 8.15 21.47
CA LYS A 6 -8.78 9.10 21.74
C LYS A 6 -8.55 9.94 20.49
N ARG A 7 -9.18 11.11 20.46
CA ARG A 7 -8.83 12.22 19.57
C ARG A 7 -7.35 12.55 19.82
N LYS A 8 -6.45 12.19 18.89
CA LYS A 8 -5.06 12.67 18.97
C LYS A 8 -5.05 14.14 18.57
N ARG A 9 -4.75 15.00 19.55
CA ARG A 9 -4.34 16.40 19.36
C ARG A 9 -3.33 16.47 18.23
N LEU A 10 -3.65 17.21 17.17
CA LEU A 10 -2.68 17.67 16.18
C LEU A 10 -2.02 18.91 16.79
N ASN A 11 -0.80 18.76 17.33
CA ASN A 11 0.00 19.91 17.74
C ASN A 11 0.67 20.49 16.49
N ILE A 12 0.39 21.76 16.25
CA ILE A 12 1.02 22.61 15.25
C ILE A 12 2.35 23.08 15.87
N GLY A 13 3.46 22.71 15.25
CA GLY A 13 4.82 23.10 15.62
C GLY A 13 5.76 22.67 14.50
N GLY A 14 6.25 23.64 13.74
CA GLY A 14 6.99 23.41 12.50
C GLY A 14 8.41 22.92 12.75
N ASP A 15 8.62 21.66 12.44
CA ASP A 15 9.86 21.14 11.87
C ASP A 15 9.44 20.51 10.53
N LYS A 16 10.19 20.74 9.44
CA LYS A 16 9.93 20.07 8.15
C LYS A 16 10.00 18.56 8.36
N MET A 17 8.86 17.94 8.66
CA MET A 17 8.71 16.49 8.71
C MET A 17 8.79 16.02 7.27
N ILE A 18 9.94 15.52 6.86
CA ILE A 18 10.02 14.69 5.67
C ILE A 18 9.30 13.40 6.05
N ILE A 19 7.99 13.36 5.85
CA ILE A 19 7.17 12.16 6.06
C ILE A 19 7.48 11.26 4.87
N ASP A 20 8.67 10.65 4.86
CA ASP A 20 9.13 9.81 3.76
C ASP A 20 8.48 8.43 3.77
N GLU A 21 7.55 8.15 4.70
CA GLU A 21 7.00 6.81 4.91
C GLU A 21 5.50 6.75 4.65
N GLN A 22 5.12 6.03 3.60
CA GLN A 22 3.72 5.77 3.26
C GLN A 22 3.38 4.29 3.42
N TRP A 23 2.16 4.01 3.85
CA TRP A 23 1.64 2.64 3.87
C TRP A 23 1.20 2.24 2.47
N ILE A 24 1.55 1.02 2.04
CA ILE A 24 1.00 0.44 0.82
C ILE A 24 -0.46 0.04 1.12
N TYR A 25 -1.35 0.39 0.20
CA TYR A 25 -2.74 -0.09 0.20
C TYR A 25 -2.89 -1.18 -0.85
N CYS A 26 -3.67 -2.22 -0.53
CA CYS A 26 -3.93 -3.28 -1.50
C CYS A 26 -4.80 -2.73 -2.65
N PRO A 27 -4.42 -2.95 -3.93
CA PRO A 27 -5.17 -2.44 -5.09
C PRO A 27 -6.55 -3.09 -5.24
N VAL A 28 -6.78 -4.27 -4.65
CA VAL A 28 -8.03 -5.02 -4.78
C VAL A 28 -9.06 -4.59 -3.74
N CYS A 29 -8.63 -4.36 -2.49
CA CYS A 29 -9.55 -4.13 -1.37
C CYS A 29 -9.33 -2.81 -0.63
N SER A 30 -8.38 -1.98 -1.09
CA SER A 30 -7.98 -0.72 -0.46
C SER A 30 -7.61 -0.83 1.03
N ASN A 31 -7.34 -2.04 1.53
CA ASN A 31 -6.94 -2.22 2.91
C ASN A 31 -5.48 -1.81 3.08
N LYS A 32 -5.23 -1.17 4.22
CA LYS A 32 -3.86 -0.92 4.68
C LYS A 32 -3.14 -2.26 4.80
N THR A 33 -2.04 -2.39 4.07
CA THR A 33 -1.15 -3.55 4.19
C THR A 33 -0.20 -3.34 5.36
N ARG A 34 0.51 -4.40 5.77
CA ARG A 34 1.53 -4.29 6.82
C ARG A 34 2.85 -3.69 6.33
N ILE A 35 2.93 -3.32 5.05
CA ILE A 35 4.15 -2.87 4.40
C ILE A 35 4.18 -1.34 4.39
N LYS A 36 5.28 -0.80 4.88
CA LYS A 36 5.59 0.63 4.89
C LYS A 36 6.76 0.84 3.92
N VAL A 37 6.60 1.76 2.98
CA VAL A 37 7.60 2.06 1.96
C VAL A 37 8.13 3.46 2.22
N ARG A 38 9.46 3.60 2.15
CA ARG A 38 10.12 4.90 2.16
C ARG A 38 10.22 5.48 0.75
N TYR A 39 10.35 6.79 0.61
CA TYR A 39 10.58 7.44 -0.71
C TYR A 39 11.75 6.80 -1.49
N ASN A 40 12.85 6.49 -0.80
CA ASN A 40 14.05 5.89 -1.41
C ASN A 40 14.00 4.35 -1.51
N THR A 41 12.88 3.71 -1.14
CA THR A 41 12.76 2.25 -1.21
C THR A 41 12.16 1.85 -2.55
N GLU A 42 12.89 1.01 -3.27
CA GLU A 42 12.39 0.31 -4.46
C GLU A 42 12.09 -1.15 -4.09
N LEU A 43 10.86 -1.60 -4.34
CA LEU A 43 10.46 -3.00 -4.30
C LEU A 43 10.25 -3.47 -5.74
N LYS A 44 10.86 -4.59 -6.11
CA LYS A 44 10.70 -5.20 -7.43
C LYS A 44 10.20 -6.64 -7.28
N ASN A 45 9.21 -7.04 -8.08
CA ASN A 45 8.61 -8.39 -8.03
C ASN A 45 8.24 -8.83 -6.61
N PHE A 46 7.68 -7.92 -5.80
CA PHE A 46 7.37 -8.22 -4.41
C PHE A 46 5.98 -8.87 -4.29
N PRO A 47 5.87 -10.11 -3.77
CA PRO A 47 4.58 -10.76 -3.57
C PRO A 47 3.83 -10.12 -2.39
N LEU A 48 2.76 -9.39 -2.69
CA LEU A 48 1.89 -8.80 -1.69
C LEU A 48 0.70 -9.71 -1.41
N PHE A 49 0.76 -10.41 -0.28
CA PHE A 49 -0.35 -11.22 0.22
C PHE A 49 -1.40 -10.33 0.90
N CYS A 50 -2.66 -10.44 0.46
CA CYS A 50 -3.78 -9.81 1.13
C CYS A 50 -4.65 -10.85 1.85
N PRO A 51 -4.75 -10.82 3.20
CA PRO A 51 -5.54 -11.80 3.95
C PRO A 51 -7.05 -11.69 3.69
N LYS A 52 -7.54 -10.55 3.18
CA LYS A 52 -8.96 -10.41 2.79
C LYS A 52 -9.26 -10.98 1.41
N CYS A 53 -8.37 -10.76 0.44
CA CYS A 53 -8.54 -11.28 -0.91
C CYS A 53 -8.09 -12.75 -1.04
N LYS A 54 -7.29 -13.25 -0.08
CA LYS A 54 -6.64 -14.57 -0.11
C LYS A 54 -5.86 -14.81 -1.41
N GLN A 55 -5.36 -13.73 -1.99
CA GLN A 55 -4.61 -13.70 -3.24
C GLN A 55 -3.29 -12.98 -3.02
N GLU A 56 -2.28 -13.45 -3.73
CA GLU A 56 -0.96 -12.83 -3.83
C GLU A 56 -0.91 -12.04 -5.12
N ASN A 57 -0.48 -10.78 -5.06
CA ASN A 57 -0.24 -9.96 -6.25
C ASN A 57 1.23 -9.55 -6.26
N LEU A 58 1.91 -9.73 -7.37
CA LEU A 58 3.24 -9.16 -7.58
C LEU A 58 3.10 -7.65 -7.76
N ILE A 59 3.86 -6.89 -6.98
CA ILE A 59 3.91 -5.44 -7.08
C ILE A 59 5.34 -4.94 -7.22
N ASP A 60 5.48 -3.87 -8.00
CA ASP A 60 6.64 -3.00 -7.98
C ASP A 60 6.27 -1.72 -7.22
N ALA A 61 7.11 -1.31 -6.27
CA ALA A 61 6.93 -0.04 -5.59
C ALA A 61 8.15 0.84 -5.82
N LYS A 62 7.97 2.05 -6.36
CA LYS A 62 9.04 3.01 -6.58
C LYS A 62 8.57 4.41 -6.19
N GLY A 63 9.23 5.02 -5.20
CA GLY A 63 8.96 6.42 -4.82
C GLY A 63 7.48 6.71 -4.54
N PHE A 64 6.81 5.82 -3.79
CA PHE A 64 5.36 5.83 -3.48
C PHE A 64 4.40 5.40 -4.58
N GLN A 65 4.85 5.18 -5.82
CA GLN A 65 4.02 4.56 -6.84
C GLN A 65 4.01 3.05 -6.66
N ILE A 66 2.82 2.46 -6.62
CA ILE A 66 2.60 1.02 -6.56
C ILE A 66 2.09 0.60 -7.93
N ILE A 67 2.87 -0.22 -8.63
CA ILE A 67 2.52 -0.81 -9.92
C ILE A 67 2.24 -2.28 -9.65
N VAL A 68 1.06 -2.75 -10.04
CA VAL A 68 0.73 -4.17 -9.91
C VAL A 68 1.24 -4.87 -11.15
N ILE A 69 2.26 -5.72 -10.99
CA ILE A 69 2.70 -6.64 -12.02
C ILE A 69 1.69 -7.78 -12.03
N LYS A 70 0.59 -7.55 -12.72
CA LYS A 70 -0.18 -8.67 -13.23
C LYS A 70 0.47 -8.97 -14.58
N GLU A 71 0.74 -10.23 -14.87
CA GLU A 71 0.70 -10.62 -16.28
C GLU A 71 -0.58 -10.01 -16.86
N PRO A 72 -0.51 -9.33 -18.02
CA PRO A 72 -1.71 -8.81 -18.62
C PRO A 72 -2.57 -10.03 -18.88
N ASP A 73 -3.59 -10.23 -18.03
CA ASP A 73 -4.61 -11.24 -18.21
C ASP A 73 -5.07 -11.04 -19.65
N ALA A 74 -4.68 -11.99 -20.49
CA ALA A 74 -4.87 -11.91 -21.91
C ALA A 74 -6.34 -11.60 -22.10
N LYS A 75 -6.65 -10.44 -22.69
CA LYS A 75 -7.98 -10.19 -23.20
C LYS A 75 -8.19 -11.21 -24.30
N THR A 76 -8.63 -12.42 -23.96
CA THR A 76 -9.24 -13.33 -24.91
C THR A 76 -10.56 -12.68 -25.25
N GLN A 77 -10.51 -11.72 -26.17
CA GLN A 77 -11.67 -11.22 -26.86
C GLN A 77 -12.13 -12.36 -27.76
N SER A 78 -12.88 -13.30 -27.18
CA SER A 78 -13.61 -14.28 -27.97
C SER A 78 -14.60 -13.51 -28.84
N ARG A 79 -14.39 -13.58 -30.15
CA ARG A 79 -15.36 -13.20 -31.17
C ARG A 79 -15.70 -14.44 -31.97
#